data_AF-A0A946UE24-F1
#
_entry.id   AF-A0A946UE24-F1
#
_cell.length_a   1.000
_cell.length_b   1.000
_cell.length_c   1.000
_cell.angle_alpha   90.00
_cell.angle_beta   90.00
_cell.angle_gamma   90.00
#
_symmetry.space_group_name_H-M   'P 1'
#
loop_
_entity.id
_entity.type
_entity.pdbx_description
1 polymer ?
#
loop_
_entity_poly.entity_id
_entity_poly.type
_entity_poly.pdbx_seq_one_letter_code
_entity_poly.pdbx_strand_id
1 'polypeptide(L)'
;MFLSCGCTARIPVDVLSTGSKAPNRVSDFAHTDPSAAKSRGLTLSEIRDIFSDADRGDSPCPRVRTLIEQHIVETEQRLAELGALHEKMRQALRTWRTIEDQQPTSESVCALIEALDGRE
;
A
#
# COMPACT_ATOMS: atom_id res chain seq x y z
N MET A 1 -43.22 -2.38 0.21
CA MET A 1 -42.17 -1.84 1.11
C MET A 1 -41.48 -3.05 1.75
N PHE A 2 -40.18 -3.22 1.45
CA PHE A 2 -39.15 -4.09 2.09
C PHE A 2 -39.52 -5.57 2.35
N LEU A 3 -39.18 -6.54 1.48
CA LEU A 3 -37.87 -7.19 1.23
C LEU A 3 -37.09 -7.69 2.47
N SER A 4 -37.14 -9.01 2.63
CA SER A 4 -36.05 -9.97 2.93
C SER A 4 -35.03 -9.67 4.04
N CYS A 5 -35.06 -10.49 5.09
CA CYS A 5 -33.84 -11.00 5.72
C CYS A 5 -34.07 -12.44 6.20
N GLY A 6 -33.67 -13.40 5.37
CA GLY A 6 -33.48 -14.79 5.77
C GLY A 6 -32.00 -15.02 6.04
N CYS A 7 -31.66 -15.56 7.21
CA CYS A 7 -30.43 -16.29 7.49
C CYS A 7 -30.50 -16.93 8.90
N THR A 8 -31.34 -17.94 9.09
CA THR A 8 -31.13 -18.93 10.16
C THR A 8 -30.16 -19.99 9.65
N ALA A 9 -28.86 -19.68 9.66
CA ALA A 9 -27.82 -20.67 9.43
C ALA A 9 -27.51 -21.38 10.76
N ARG A 10 -28.16 -22.53 10.95
CA ARG A 10 -27.88 -23.49 12.01
C ARG A 10 -26.51 -24.09 11.73
N ILE A 11 -25.51 -23.77 12.55
CA ILE A 11 -24.18 -24.37 12.48
C ILE A 11 -24.33 -25.86 12.86
N PRO A 12 -23.99 -26.81 11.98
CA PRO A 12 -23.93 -28.22 12.37
C PRO A 12 -22.74 -28.45 13.29
N VAL A 13 -23.03 -28.92 14.51
CA VAL A 13 -22.06 -29.41 15.50
C VAL A 13 -21.64 -30.83 15.14
N ASP A 14 -20.91 -30.99 14.03
CA ASP A 14 -20.19 -32.21 13.70
C ASP A 14 -18.70 -31.89 13.54
N VAL A 15 -18.08 -31.48 14.65
CA VAL A 15 -16.62 -31.52 14.84
C VAL A 15 -16.28 -32.89 15.42
N LEU A 16 -16.26 -33.89 14.54
CA LEU A 16 -15.51 -35.13 14.76
C LEU A 16 -14.45 -35.21 13.67
N SER A 17 -13.39 -34.43 13.84
CA SER A 17 -12.10 -34.71 13.20
C SER A 17 -11.22 -35.35 14.27
N THR A 18 -11.22 -36.68 14.28
CA THR A 18 -10.26 -37.52 14.97
C THR A 18 -8.89 -37.33 14.33
N GLY A 19 -7.90 -36.84 15.07
CA GLY A 19 -6.54 -36.73 14.55
C GLY A 19 -5.63 -35.82 15.36
N SER A 20 -5.25 -36.27 16.55
CA SER A 20 -4.16 -35.70 17.34
C SER A 20 -2.85 -35.64 16.54
N LYS A 21 -2.46 -34.45 16.10
CA LYS A 21 -1.05 -34.02 16.04
C LYS A 21 -1.03 -32.50 15.95
N ALA A 22 -0.55 -31.82 16.98
CA ALA A 22 -0.19 -30.41 16.85
C ALA A 22 0.95 -30.31 15.81
N PRO A 23 0.76 -29.66 14.65
CA PRO A 23 1.84 -29.53 13.70
C PRO A 23 2.73 -28.37 14.14
N ASN A 24 3.77 -28.71 14.91
CA ASN A 24 4.97 -27.87 14.89
C ASN A 24 5.64 -28.09 13.52
N ARG A 25 5.48 -27.12 12.60
CA ARG A 25 6.51 -26.63 11.68
C ARG A 25 5.87 -25.79 10.57
N VAL A 26 6.42 -24.60 10.37
CA VAL A 26 6.46 -23.76 9.15
C VAL A 26 6.46 -24.47 7.77
N SER A 27 6.60 -25.80 7.71
CA SER A 27 6.59 -26.60 6.48
C SER A 27 5.20 -26.83 5.86
N ASP A 28 4.11 -26.63 6.59
CA ASP A 28 2.76 -26.93 6.08
C ASP A 28 2.07 -25.71 5.40
N PHE A 29 2.64 -24.51 5.50
CA PHE A 29 2.17 -23.31 4.78
C PHE A 29 2.65 -23.22 3.32
N ALA A 30 3.04 -24.35 2.71
CA ALA A 30 3.52 -24.43 1.32
C ALA A 30 2.53 -23.95 0.24
N HIS A 31 1.33 -23.47 0.62
CA HIS A 31 0.29 -22.95 -0.27
C HIS A 31 0.16 -21.42 -0.23
N THR A 32 0.83 -20.73 0.71
CA THR A 32 0.82 -19.26 0.77
C THR A 32 2.11 -18.73 0.17
N ASP A 33 2.07 -18.41 -1.12
CA ASP A 33 3.19 -17.78 -1.82
C ASP A 33 3.47 -16.39 -1.21
N PRO A 34 4.65 -16.12 -0.63
CA PRO A 34 5.00 -14.80 -0.11
C PRO A 34 4.94 -13.70 -1.19
N SER A 35 5.00 -14.06 -2.46
CA SER A 35 4.78 -13.14 -3.59
C SER A 35 3.36 -12.58 -3.62
N ALA A 36 2.36 -13.34 -3.18
CA ALA A 36 0.98 -12.88 -3.08
C ALA A 36 0.75 -11.88 -1.94
N ALA A 37 1.56 -11.95 -0.88
CA ALA A 37 1.56 -10.96 0.21
C ALA A 37 2.31 -9.68 -0.22
N LYS A 38 3.47 -9.84 -0.86
CA LYS A 38 4.24 -8.72 -1.41
C LYS A 38 3.45 -7.90 -2.43
N SER A 39 2.72 -8.56 -3.33
CA SER A 39 1.89 -7.87 -4.33
C SER A 39 0.73 -7.08 -3.73
N ARG A 40 0.41 -7.30 -2.45
CA ARG A 40 -0.60 -6.55 -1.69
C ARG A 40 -0.01 -5.40 -0.87
N GLY A 41 1.27 -5.09 -1.05
CA GLY A 41 1.93 -3.97 -0.37
C GLY A 41 2.57 -4.33 0.97
N LEU A 42 2.60 -5.62 1.35
CA LEU A 42 3.25 -6.05 2.59
C LEU A 42 4.77 -6.16 2.41
N THR A 43 5.50 -5.69 3.41
CA THR A 43 6.95 -5.79 3.51
C THR A 43 7.41 -7.18 3.97
N LEU A 44 8.68 -7.49 3.75
CA LEU A 44 9.26 -8.77 4.19
C LEU A 44 9.27 -8.94 5.72
N SER A 45 9.37 -7.84 6.47
CA SER A 45 9.27 -7.83 7.94
C SER A 45 7.85 -8.18 8.40
N GLU A 46 6.83 -7.56 7.80
CA GLU A 46 5.44 -7.82 8.15
C GLU A 46 5.02 -9.24 7.80
N ILE A 47 5.49 -9.76 6.65
CA ILE A 47 5.27 -11.15 6.26
C ILE A 47 5.87 -12.11 7.29
N ARG A 48 7.03 -11.79 7.86
CA ARG A 48 7.64 -12.59 8.93
C ARG A 48 6.81 -12.57 10.21
N ASP A 49 6.25 -11.43 10.58
CA ASP A 49 5.39 -11.31 11.76
C ASP A 49 4.08 -12.09 11.58
N ILE A 50 3.51 -12.05 10.37
CA ILE A 50 2.32 -12.82 9.98
C ILE A 50 2.57 -14.33 10.14
N PHE A 51 3.72 -14.83 9.66
CA PHE A 51 4.10 -16.23 9.86
C PHE A 51 4.34 -16.56 11.34
N SER A 52 4.91 -15.64 12.11
CA SER A 52 5.15 -15.82 13.54
C SER A 52 3.84 -15.93 14.34
N ASP A 53 2.77 -15.24 13.92
CA ASP A 53 1.43 -15.39 14.52
C ASP A 53 0.82 -16.75 14.18
N ALA A 54 0.94 -17.19 12.93
CA ALA A 54 0.46 -18.49 12.48
C ALA A 54 1.17 -19.66 13.17
N ASP A 55 2.48 -19.53 13.41
CA ASP A 55 3.29 -20.52 14.14
C ASP A 55 2.84 -20.71 15.60
N ARG A 56 2.19 -19.70 16.19
CA ARG A 56 1.60 -19.79 17.53
C ARG A 56 0.18 -20.38 17.55
N GLY A 57 -0.38 -20.67 16.37
CA GLY A 57 -1.76 -21.14 16.22
C GLY A 57 -2.81 -20.02 16.19
N ASP A 58 -2.38 -18.75 16.16
CA ASP A 58 -3.29 -17.61 16.03
C ASP A 58 -3.65 -17.39 14.55
N SER A 59 -4.86 -16.87 14.29
CA SER A 59 -5.20 -16.41 12.95
C SER A 59 -4.48 -15.09 12.66
N PRO A 60 -3.62 -14.99 11.63
CA PRO A 60 -2.94 -13.72 11.28
C PRO A 60 -3.87 -12.72 10.55
N CYS A 61 -5.08 -13.14 10.19
CA CYS A 61 -6.03 -12.35 9.40
C CYS A 61 -6.36 -10.96 9.99
N PRO A 62 -6.52 -10.78 11.32
CA PRO A 62 -6.72 -9.46 11.92
C PRO A 62 -5.52 -8.53 11.73
N ARG A 63 -4.29 -9.04 11.91
CA ARG A 63 -3.08 -8.27 11.69
C ARG A 63 -2.95 -7.83 10.24
N VAL A 64 -3.12 -8.77 9.29
CA VAL A 64 -3.05 -8.46 7.85
C VAL A 64 -4.03 -7.35 7.49
N ARG A 65 -5.25 -7.38 8.02
CA ARG A 65 -6.26 -6.34 7.77
C ARG A 65 -5.78 -4.97 8.24
N THR A 66 -5.28 -4.88 9.47
CA THR A 66 -4.76 -3.63 10.03
C THR A 66 -3.57 -3.10 9.23
N LEU A 67 -2.64 -3.97 8.82
CA LEU A 67 -1.49 -3.57 8.00
C LEU A 67 -1.92 -3.00 6.63
N ILE A 68 -2.89 -3.63 5.98
CA ILE A 68 -3.40 -3.13 4.70
C ILE A 68 -4.13 -1.79 4.87
N GLU A 69 -4.91 -1.62 5.92
CA GLU A 69 -5.56 -0.33 6.24
C GLU A 69 -4.52 0.79 6.44
N GLN A 70 -3.42 0.50 7.13
CA GLN A 70 -2.31 1.44 7.32
C GLN A 70 -1.62 1.77 5.98
N HIS A 71 -1.27 0.76 5.20
CA HIS A 71 -0.61 0.94 3.90
C HIS A 71 -1.45 1.71 2.89
N ILE A 72 -2.78 1.55 2.93
CA ILE A 72 -3.69 2.34 2.11
C ILE A 72 -3.55 3.82 2.46
N VAL A 73 -3.64 4.18 3.75
CA VAL A 73 -3.51 5.58 4.19
C VAL A 73 -2.15 6.18 3.83
N GLU A 74 -1.07 5.44 4.05
CA GLU A 74 0.28 5.89 3.67
C GLU A 74 0.41 6.10 2.15
N THR A 75 -0.15 5.19 1.36
CA THR A 75 -0.09 5.26 -0.10
C THR A 75 -0.91 6.43 -0.62
N GLU A 76 -2.10 6.69 -0.05
CA GLU A 76 -2.94 7.84 -0.39
C GLU A 76 -2.22 9.16 -0.10
N GLN A 77 -1.52 9.27 1.03
CA GLN A 77 -0.71 10.44 1.36
C GLN A 77 0.41 10.66 0.34
N ARG A 78 1.18 9.62 0.03
CA ARG A 78 2.26 9.69 -0.98
C ARG A 78 1.71 10.05 -2.36
N LEU A 79 0.56 9.51 -2.74
CA LEU A 79 -0.09 9.84 -4.01
C LEU A 79 -0.51 11.31 -4.06
N ALA A 80 -1.03 11.86 -2.96
CA ALA A 80 -1.39 13.27 -2.87
C ALA A 80 -0.16 14.18 -3.03
N GLU A 81 0.95 13.85 -2.35
CA GLU A 81 2.22 14.59 -2.46
C GLU A 81 2.78 14.56 -3.88
N LEU A 82 2.83 13.36 -4.49
CA LEU A 82 3.29 13.18 -5.86
C LEU A 82 2.37 13.90 -6.86
N GLY A 83 1.06 13.87 -6.64
CA GLY A 83 0.08 14.60 -7.44
C GLY A 83 0.28 16.12 -7.37
N ALA A 84 0.54 16.66 -6.17
CA ALA A 84 0.82 18.07 -5.98
C ALA A 84 2.14 18.49 -6.66
N LEU A 85 3.19 17.68 -6.55
CA LEU A 85 4.45 17.92 -7.24
C LEU A 85 4.27 17.88 -8.76
N HIS A 86 3.51 16.90 -9.27
CA HIS A 86 3.20 16.79 -10.69
C HIS A 86 2.46 18.02 -11.21
N GLU A 87 1.48 18.55 -10.48
CA GLU A 87 0.79 19.78 -10.91
C GLU A 87 1.71 21.00 -10.88
N LYS A 88 2.62 21.12 -9.90
CA LYS A 88 3.66 22.17 -9.90
C LYS A 88 4.54 22.10 -11.15
N MET A 89 4.99 20.90 -11.53
CA MET A 89 5.77 20.69 -12.75
C MET A 89 4.96 21.09 -14.01
N ARG A 90 3.66 20.75 -14.06
CA ARG A 90 2.79 21.16 -15.16
C ARG A 90 2.56 22.67 -15.21
N GLN A 91 2.48 23.34 -14.06
CA GLN A 91 2.36 24.79 -13.97
C GLN A 91 3.63 25.47 -14.46
N ALA A 92 4.80 25.03 -13.98
CA ALA A 92 6.10 25.50 -14.45
C ALA A 92 6.20 25.42 -15.98
N LEU A 93 5.85 24.27 -16.56
CA LEU A 93 5.90 24.08 -18.01
C LEU A 93 4.94 25.02 -18.77
N ARG A 94 3.75 25.34 -18.22
CA ARG A 94 2.83 26.31 -18.84
C ARG A 94 3.45 27.71 -18.87
N THR A 95 4.06 28.13 -17.76
CA THR A 95 4.74 29.43 -17.67
C THR A 95 5.93 29.49 -18.62
N TRP A 96 6.77 28.46 -18.62
CA TRP A 96 7.99 28.42 -19.43
C TRP A 96 7.74 28.42 -20.93
N ARG A 97 6.61 27.89 -21.39
CA ARG A 97 6.20 27.99 -22.81
C ARG A 97 6.00 29.42 -23.31
N THR A 98 5.88 30.39 -22.41
CA THR A 98 5.75 31.82 -22.75
C THR A 98 7.08 32.57 -22.66
N ILE A 99 8.15 31.92 -22.19
CA ILE A 99 9.48 32.48 -22.09
C ILE A 99 10.27 31.99 -23.30
N GLU A 100 10.81 32.94 -24.08
CA GLU A 100 11.70 32.61 -25.20
C GLU A 100 13.00 31.99 -24.70
N ASP A 101 13.56 31.07 -25.48
CA ASP A 101 14.84 30.45 -25.16
C ASP A 101 15.94 31.53 -25.20
N GLN A 102 16.60 31.72 -24.06
CA GLN A 102 17.71 32.67 -23.91
C GLN A 102 18.99 31.94 -23.58
N GLN A 103 20.09 32.38 -24.21
CA GLN A 103 21.42 31.86 -23.90
C GLN A 103 21.78 32.21 -22.45
N PRO A 104 22.34 31.27 -21.66
CA PRO A 104 22.80 31.58 -20.31
C PRO A 104 23.84 32.70 -20.34
N THR A 105 23.71 33.65 -19.41
CA THR A 105 24.66 34.75 -19.23
C THR A 105 25.63 34.41 -18.10
N SER A 106 26.65 35.25 -17.86
CA SER A 106 27.54 35.05 -16.70
C SER A 106 26.83 35.16 -15.35
N GLU A 107 25.61 35.71 -15.31
CA GLU A 107 24.80 35.90 -14.10
C GLU A 107 23.59 34.97 -14.02
N SER A 108 23.28 34.21 -15.10
CA SER A 108 22.13 33.32 -15.15
C SER A 108 22.42 31.99 -15.86
N VAL A 109 22.08 30.89 -15.20
CA VAL A 109 22.30 29.52 -15.74
C VAL A 109 21.11 29.10 -16.58
N CYS A 110 19.89 29.50 -16.21
CA CYS A 110 18.68 29.18 -16.97
C CYS A 110 17.54 30.11 -16.61
N ALA A 111 17.06 30.86 -17.61
CA ALA A 111 15.91 31.77 -17.46
C ALA A 111 14.64 31.05 -16.96
N LEU A 112 14.50 29.75 -17.23
CA LEU A 112 13.34 28.97 -16.78
C LEU A 112 13.42 28.62 -15.28
N ILE A 113 14.58 28.18 -14.79
CA ILE A 113 14.77 27.83 -13.38
C ILE A 113 14.66 29.09 -12.50
N GLU A 114 15.26 30.20 -12.96
CA GLU A 114 15.21 31.48 -12.25
C GLU A 114 13.80 32.09 -12.21
N ALA A 115 12.97 31.82 -13.23
CA ALA A 115 11.56 32.22 -13.22
C ALA A 115 10.70 31.49 -12.16
N LEU A 116 11.18 30.38 -11.58
CA LEU A 116 10.51 29.68 -10.48
C LEU A 116 10.95 30.19 -9.09
N ASP A 117 12.14 30.77 -8.99
CA ASP A 117 12.75 31.22 -7.73
C ASP A 117 12.32 32.65 -7.34
N GLY A 118 11.06 33.01 -7.61
CA GLY A 118 10.44 34.31 -7.26
C GLY A 118 10.44 34.60 -5.76
N ARG A 119 11.62 34.86 -5.18
CA ARG A 119 11.80 35.54 -3.91
C ARG A 119 11.56 37.02 -4.16
N GLU A 120 10.31 37.42 -3.96
CA GLU A 120 9.97 38.69 -3.35
C GLU A 120 9.01 38.44 -2.17
#